data_AF-A0AA47MXN0-F1
#
_entry.id   AF-A0AA47MXN0-F1
#
_cell.length_a   1.000
_cell.length_b   1.000
_cell.length_c   1.000
_cell.angle_alpha   90.00
_cell.angle_beta   90.00
_cell.angle_gamma   90.00
#
_symmetry.space_group_name_H-M   'P 1'
#
loop_
_entity.id
_entity.type
_entity.pdbx_description
1 polymer ?
#
loop_
_entity_poly.entity_id
_entity_poly.type
_entity_poly.pdbx_seq_one_letter_code
_entity_poly.pdbx_strand_id
1 'polypeptide(L)'
;MTGFLRNATVPARHRREAADQWDLSTDSTVYLDAIGIPRGVPDRYKLADNIAAGFENIPLWSAIFPVTPTKNVDRINYVHYNVQKLSNLIRDAIEGLSEQLSATSLMAVQNRMALDMLLAEKGGVCSMFGEQCCTFIPNNTAPDGSVSKALAGLRTLSEQMAEDSGVSNPLGDWAARLFGRWKHFVMSALISIATFFAILITCGCCCIPCARTLCTRLIETTLRKEQLSETVAQMALLQYEGGDNKSDDEDCAVFKDSGLV
;
A
#
# COMPACT_ATOMS: atom_id res chain seq x y z
N MET A 1 13.72 73.13 9.95
CA MET A 1 14.38 71.80 10.01
C MET A 1 14.01 71.18 11.35
N THR A 2 13.68 69.88 11.32
CA THR A 2 13.47 68.93 12.44
C THR A 2 12.33 69.28 13.44
N GLY A 3 11.40 68.41 13.82
CA GLY A 3 11.11 67.01 13.53
C GLY A 3 10.04 66.58 14.54
N PHE A 4 8.85 66.17 14.09
CA PHE A 4 7.78 65.65 14.96
C PHE A 4 7.44 64.24 14.49
N LEU A 5 8.10 63.25 15.10
CA LEU A 5 7.80 61.83 14.92
C LEU A 5 6.45 61.52 15.58
N ARG A 6 5.40 61.34 14.78
CA ARG A 6 4.19 60.64 15.24
C ARG A 6 4.39 59.15 15.01
N ASN A 7 4.51 58.44 16.12
CA ASN A 7 4.41 56.99 16.23
C ASN A 7 3.10 56.51 15.60
N ALA A 8 3.18 55.89 14.42
CA ALA A 8 2.09 55.12 13.86
C ALA A 8 2.26 53.68 14.34
N THR A 9 1.61 53.33 15.44
CA THR A 9 1.38 51.93 15.81
C THR A 9 0.48 51.32 14.73
N VAL A 10 1.07 50.58 13.80
CA VAL A 10 0.34 49.75 12.84
C VAL A 10 -0.50 48.77 13.64
N PRO A 11 -1.84 48.74 13.49
CA PRO A 11 -2.64 47.73 14.17
C PRO A 11 -2.19 46.36 13.66
N ALA A 12 -1.79 45.50 14.59
CA ALA A 12 -1.48 44.11 14.31
C ALA A 12 -2.65 43.51 13.54
N ARG A 13 -2.43 43.26 12.25
CA ARG A 13 -3.35 42.50 11.41
C ARG A 13 -3.40 41.12 12.03
N HIS A 14 -4.42 40.87 12.86
CA HIS A 14 -4.83 39.53 13.22
C HIS A 14 -5.10 38.81 11.90
N ARG A 15 -4.09 38.10 11.41
CA ARG A 15 -4.23 37.03 10.44
C ARG A 15 -5.03 35.97 11.19
N ARG A 16 -6.35 36.14 11.19
CA ARG A 16 -7.25 34.99 11.30
C ARG A 16 -6.87 34.16 10.09
N GLU A 17 -6.06 33.13 10.33
CA GLU A 17 -6.01 31.97 9.46
C GLU A 17 -7.45 31.44 9.46
N ALA A 18 -8.26 31.99 8.55
CA ALA A 18 -9.34 31.24 7.99
C ALA A 18 -8.63 30.03 7.40
N ALA A 19 -8.62 28.92 8.14
CA ALA A 19 -8.31 27.63 7.56
C ALA A 19 -9.18 27.55 6.30
N ASP A 20 -8.53 27.55 5.13
CA ASP A 20 -9.23 27.56 3.86
C ASP A 20 -10.20 26.38 3.88
N GLN A 21 -11.50 26.68 3.93
CA GLN A 21 -12.57 25.68 3.93
C GLN A 21 -12.52 24.78 2.67
N TRP A 22 -11.69 25.15 1.70
CA TRP A 22 -11.49 24.48 0.42
C TRP A 22 -10.12 23.78 0.29
N ASP A 23 -9.33 23.69 1.37
CA ASP A 23 -8.09 22.92 1.31
C ASP A 23 -8.41 21.40 1.32
N LEU A 24 -8.54 20.86 0.11
CA LEU A 24 -8.76 19.42 -0.18
C LEU A 24 -7.67 18.51 0.40
N SER A 25 -6.51 19.08 0.75
CA SER A 25 -5.34 18.37 1.26
C SER A 25 -5.40 18.15 2.78
N THR A 26 -6.04 19.04 3.55
CA THR A 26 -5.98 19.01 5.03
C THR A 26 -6.73 17.81 5.63
N ASP A 27 -7.78 17.33 4.96
CA ASP A 27 -8.59 16.16 5.37
C ASP A 27 -8.16 14.86 4.65
N SER A 28 -7.08 14.89 3.87
CA SER A 28 -6.62 13.70 3.15
C SER A 28 -5.68 12.85 4.01
N THR A 29 -6.03 11.57 4.21
CA THR A 29 -5.16 10.58 4.87
C THR A 29 -4.01 10.10 3.97
N VAL A 30 -3.87 10.72 2.80
CA VAL A 30 -2.97 10.28 1.75
C VAL A 30 -1.65 11.06 1.85
N TYR A 31 -0.54 10.34 1.88
CA TYR A 31 0.80 10.91 1.92
C TYR A 31 1.68 10.33 0.82
N LEU A 32 2.69 11.08 0.39
CA LEU A 32 3.72 10.57 -0.50
C LEU A 32 4.83 9.95 0.33
N ASP A 33 5.18 8.70 0.02
CA ASP A 33 6.34 8.04 0.61
C ASP A 33 7.66 8.62 0.05
N ALA A 34 8.80 8.26 0.64
CA ALA A 34 10.14 8.69 0.23
C ALA A 34 10.49 8.36 -1.24
N ILE A 35 9.75 7.43 -1.85
CA ILE A 35 9.90 7.00 -3.26
C ILE A 35 8.95 7.80 -4.19
N GLY A 36 8.17 8.75 -3.65
CA GLY A 36 7.19 9.54 -4.40
C GLY A 36 5.93 8.78 -4.79
N ILE A 37 5.58 7.74 -4.03
CA ILE A 37 4.39 6.89 -4.27
C ILE A 37 3.30 7.31 -3.28
N PRO A 38 2.05 7.57 -3.74
CA PRO A 38 0.95 7.89 -2.84
C PRO A 38 0.53 6.66 -2.03
N ARG A 39 0.44 6.82 -0.71
CA ARG A 39 0.01 5.80 0.26
C ARG A 39 -1.09 6.39 1.15
N GLY A 40 -1.87 5.52 1.81
CA GLY A 40 -2.92 5.96 2.74
C GLY A 40 -4.30 6.23 2.11
N VAL A 41 -4.53 5.77 0.87
CA VAL A 41 -5.88 5.74 0.27
C VAL A 41 -6.73 4.73 1.04
N PRO A 42 -7.91 5.09 1.57
CA PRO A 42 -8.80 4.17 2.27
C PRO A 42 -9.28 3.03 1.37
N ASP A 43 -9.39 1.81 1.90
CA ASP A 43 -9.73 0.61 1.09
C ASP A 43 -11.10 0.69 0.40
N ARG A 44 -12.03 1.48 0.95
CA ARG A 44 -13.35 1.73 0.35
C ARG A 44 -13.32 2.55 -0.95
N TYR A 45 -12.20 3.20 -1.25
CA TYR A 45 -12.00 4.02 -2.46
C TYR A 45 -10.93 3.43 -3.40
N LYS A 46 -10.40 2.25 -3.07
CA LYS A 46 -9.43 1.55 -3.91
C LYS A 46 -10.16 0.75 -4.98
N LEU A 47 -9.66 0.82 -6.20
CA LEU A 47 -10.16 0.06 -7.36
C LEU A 47 -9.53 -1.33 -7.43
N ALA A 48 -8.25 -1.42 -7.10
CA ALA A 48 -7.49 -2.65 -7.21
C ALA A 48 -6.70 -2.93 -5.94
N ASP A 49 -6.69 -4.20 -5.54
CA ASP A 49 -5.92 -4.66 -4.39
C ASP A 49 -4.46 -4.89 -4.79
N ASN A 50 -3.58 -4.21 -4.08
CA ASN A 50 -2.14 -4.37 -4.18
C ASN A 50 -1.68 -5.79 -3.77
N ILE A 51 -2.44 -6.50 -2.92
CA ILE A 51 -2.12 -7.89 -2.52
C ILE A 51 -2.56 -8.86 -3.62
N ALA A 52 -3.80 -8.76 -4.13
CA ALA A 52 -4.26 -9.60 -5.25
C ALA A 52 -3.34 -9.49 -6.48
N ALA A 53 -2.94 -8.27 -6.86
CA ALA A 53 -1.98 -8.05 -7.95
C ALA A 53 -0.59 -8.66 -7.68
N GLY A 54 -0.21 -8.84 -6.40
CA GLY A 54 1.01 -9.54 -6.00
C GLY A 54 0.89 -11.07 -6.10
N PHE A 55 -0.28 -11.63 -5.76
CA PHE A 55 -0.56 -13.08 -5.84
C PHE A 55 -0.73 -13.57 -7.29
N GLU A 56 -1.11 -12.70 -8.22
CA GLU A 56 -1.05 -13.01 -9.66
C GLU A 56 0.39 -13.27 -10.16
N ASN A 57 1.41 -12.82 -9.41
CA ASN A 57 2.83 -13.00 -9.74
C ASN A 57 3.50 -14.23 -9.09
N ILE A 58 2.74 -15.26 -8.69
CA ILE A 58 3.31 -16.53 -8.19
C ILE A 58 4.13 -17.22 -9.30
N PRO A 59 5.36 -17.69 -9.01
CA PRO A 59 6.37 -18.09 -10.02
C PRO A 59 5.99 -19.27 -10.94
N LEU A 60 4.91 -20.01 -10.65
CA LEU A 60 4.41 -21.10 -11.51
C LEU A 60 3.37 -20.64 -12.55
N TRP A 61 2.73 -19.48 -12.37
CA TRP A 61 1.67 -18.97 -13.27
C TRP A 61 2.02 -17.62 -13.93
N SER A 62 2.98 -16.87 -13.37
CA SER A 62 3.39 -15.53 -13.87
C SER A 62 4.09 -15.53 -15.24
N ALA A 63 4.46 -16.70 -15.78
CA ALA A 63 5.08 -16.82 -17.09
C ALA A 63 4.07 -16.91 -18.26
N ILE A 64 2.79 -17.20 -17.97
CA ILE A 64 1.76 -17.45 -19.01
C ILE A 64 0.87 -16.21 -19.22
N PHE A 65 0.65 -15.39 -18.19
CA PHE A 65 -0.13 -14.16 -18.26
C PHE A 65 0.62 -13.01 -17.57
N PRO A 66 1.11 -11.99 -18.30
CA PRO A 66 1.81 -10.87 -17.68
C PRO A 66 0.78 -9.86 -17.17
N VAL A 67 0.69 -9.61 -15.86
CA VAL A 67 -0.14 -8.49 -15.35
C VAL A 67 0.53 -7.68 -14.23
N THR A 68 0.48 -6.37 -14.50
CA THR A 68 0.81 -5.12 -13.78
C THR A 68 1.70 -5.13 -12.51
N PRO A 69 2.75 -4.28 -12.46
CA PRO A 69 3.51 -4.05 -11.23
C PRO A 69 2.67 -3.30 -10.19
N THR A 70 2.78 -3.71 -8.92
CA THR A 70 2.05 -3.13 -7.77
C THR A 70 2.17 -1.61 -7.63
N LYS A 71 3.27 -1.01 -8.11
CA LYS A 71 3.48 0.45 -8.14
C LYS A 71 2.45 1.19 -9.02
N ASN A 72 1.99 0.56 -10.10
CA ASN A 72 0.99 1.15 -10.99
C ASN A 72 -0.39 1.15 -10.33
N VAL A 73 -0.69 0.10 -9.53
CA VAL A 73 -1.95 -0.02 -8.77
C VAL A 73 -2.11 1.12 -7.76
N ASP A 74 -1.06 1.42 -6.99
CA ASP A 74 -1.09 2.52 -6.01
C ASP A 74 -1.37 3.89 -6.67
N ARG A 75 -0.79 4.14 -7.85
CA ARG A 75 -1.04 5.37 -8.61
C ARG A 75 -2.46 5.43 -9.18
N ILE A 76 -2.99 4.30 -9.68
CA ILE A 76 -4.37 4.23 -10.18
C ILE A 76 -5.36 4.49 -9.05
N ASN A 77 -5.17 3.84 -7.89
CA ASN A 77 -6.00 4.05 -6.70
C ASN A 77 -5.97 5.51 -6.23
N TYR A 78 -4.80 6.15 -6.29
CA TYR A 78 -4.67 7.57 -5.96
C TYR A 78 -5.44 8.48 -6.92
N VAL A 79 -5.31 8.25 -8.23
CA VAL A 79 -6.05 9.04 -9.23
C VAL A 79 -7.55 8.83 -9.07
N HIS A 80 -8.00 7.59 -8.88
CA HIS A 80 -9.41 7.27 -8.67
C HIS A 80 -10.00 8.00 -7.46
N TYR A 81 -9.30 7.97 -6.33
CA TYR A 81 -9.70 8.69 -5.12
C TYR A 81 -9.83 10.21 -5.35
N ASN A 82 -8.87 10.81 -6.06
CA ASN A 82 -8.91 12.24 -6.36
C ASN A 82 -10.03 12.61 -7.33
N VAL A 83 -10.30 11.77 -8.33
CA VAL A 83 -11.43 11.97 -9.25
C VAL A 83 -12.76 11.93 -8.48
N GLN A 84 -12.92 10.99 -7.55
CA GLN A 84 -14.14 10.90 -6.75
C GLN A 84 -14.32 12.09 -5.81
N LYS A 85 -13.24 12.59 -5.19
CA LYS A 85 -13.26 13.86 -4.44
C LYS A 85 -13.67 15.03 -5.32
N LEU A 86 -13.06 15.13 -6.52
CA LEU A 86 -13.36 16.18 -7.48
C LEU A 86 -14.82 16.14 -7.93
N SER A 87 -15.37 14.96 -8.22
CA SER A 87 -16.78 14.81 -8.62
C SER A 87 -17.74 15.28 -7.54
N ASN A 88 -17.49 14.95 -6.27
CA ASN A 88 -18.31 15.43 -5.14
C ASN A 88 -18.25 16.96 -5.03
N LEU A 89 -17.06 17.54 -5.15
CA LEU A 89 -16.88 18.99 -5.09
C LEU A 89 -17.57 19.71 -6.25
N ILE A 90 -17.40 19.20 -7.47
CA ILE A 90 -18.02 19.75 -8.67
C ILE A 90 -19.54 19.66 -8.57
N ARG A 91 -20.08 18.57 -8.03
CA ARG A 91 -21.52 18.41 -7.82
C ARG A 91 -22.08 19.55 -6.98
N ASP A 92 -21.49 19.79 -5.81
CA ASP A 92 -21.95 20.82 -4.88
C ASP A 92 -21.75 22.24 -5.47
N ALA A 93 -20.64 22.47 -6.19
CA ALA A 93 -20.39 23.73 -6.87
C ALA A 93 -21.38 24.02 -8.01
N ILE A 94 -21.70 23.02 -8.84
CA ILE A 94 -22.67 23.15 -9.94
C ILE A 94 -24.08 23.34 -9.39
N GLU A 95 -24.46 22.64 -8.32
CA GLU A 95 -25.76 22.78 -7.66
C GLU A 95 -25.96 24.22 -7.17
N GLY A 96 -25.00 24.78 -6.41
CA GLY A 96 -25.05 26.18 -5.97
C GLY A 96 -25.03 27.18 -7.13
N LEU A 97 -24.24 26.93 -8.17
CA LEU A 97 -24.22 27.80 -9.37
C LEU A 97 -25.57 27.78 -10.09
N SER A 98 -26.21 26.61 -10.19
CA SER A 98 -27.50 26.45 -10.86
C SER A 98 -28.60 27.24 -10.15
N GLU A 99 -28.65 27.16 -8.82
CA GLU A 99 -29.60 27.92 -7.99
C GLU A 99 -29.43 29.42 -8.21
N GLN A 100 -28.19 29.93 -8.13
CA GLN A 100 -27.91 31.34 -8.34
C GLN A 100 -28.27 31.80 -9.76
N LEU A 101 -27.98 30.98 -10.79
CA LEU A 101 -28.25 31.32 -12.18
C LEU A 101 -29.76 31.35 -12.46
N SER A 102 -30.54 30.47 -11.83
CA SER A 102 -32.01 30.46 -11.96
C SER A 102 -32.64 31.74 -11.40
N ALA A 103 -32.20 32.20 -10.23
CA ALA A 103 -32.67 33.44 -9.63
C ALA A 103 -32.23 34.67 -10.43
N THR A 104 -30.96 34.70 -10.85
CA THR A 104 -30.39 35.83 -11.61
C THR A 104 -31.03 35.97 -12.98
N SER A 105 -31.29 34.86 -13.68
CA SER A 105 -31.97 34.88 -14.98
C SER A 105 -33.41 35.36 -14.87
N LEU A 106 -34.15 34.92 -13.84
CA LEU A 106 -35.50 35.41 -13.57
C LEU A 106 -35.51 36.93 -13.30
N MET A 107 -34.59 37.41 -12.46
CA MET A 107 -34.43 38.84 -12.18
C MET A 107 -34.10 39.64 -13.45
N ALA A 108 -33.23 39.11 -14.32
CA ALA A 108 -32.89 39.75 -15.59
C ALA A 108 -34.10 39.90 -16.53
N VAL A 109 -34.95 38.87 -16.62
CA VAL A 109 -36.20 38.92 -17.41
C VAL A 109 -37.18 39.93 -16.82
N GLN A 110 -37.35 39.95 -15.48
CA GLN A 110 -38.21 40.93 -14.81
C GLN A 110 -37.74 42.37 -15.04
N ASN A 111 -36.43 42.61 -14.88
CA ASN A 111 -35.83 43.93 -15.14
C ASN A 111 -36.04 44.36 -16.59
N ARG A 112 -35.94 43.42 -17.54
CA ARG A 112 -36.19 43.71 -18.96
C ARG A 112 -37.63 44.12 -19.24
N MET A 113 -38.62 43.42 -18.65
CA MET A 113 -40.03 43.80 -18.80
C MET A 113 -40.32 45.19 -18.23
N ALA A 114 -39.75 45.52 -17.06
CA ALA A 114 -39.89 46.83 -16.46
C ALA A 114 -39.28 47.94 -17.33
N LEU A 115 -38.06 47.72 -17.85
CA LEU A 115 -37.39 48.67 -18.74
C LEU A 115 -38.12 48.80 -20.08
N ASP A 116 -38.70 47.73 -20.63
CA ASP A 116 -39.51 47.79 -21.84
C ASP A 116 -40.77 48.63 -21.64
N MET A 117 -41.41 48.54 -20.47
CA MET A 117 -42.57 49.37 -20.15
C MET A 117 -42.19 50.85 -19.95
N LEU A 118 -41.05 51.14 -19.31
CA LEU A 118 -40.55 52.51 -19.14
C LEU A 118 -40.11 53.14 -20.47
N LEU A 119 -39.60 52.33 -21.40
CA LEU A 119 -39.13 52.77 -22.72
C LEU A 119 -40.18 52.56 -23.82
N ALA A 120 -41.45 52.29 -23.46
CA ALA A 120 -42.50 52.00 -24.43
C ALA A 120 -42.66 53.11 -25.49
N GLU A 121 -42.54 54.39 -25.10
CA GLU A 121 -42.58 55.54 -26.03
C GLU A 121 -41.40 55.60 -27.02
N LYS A 122 -40.29 54.94 -26.68
CA LYS A 122 -39.07 54.87 -27.50
C LYS A 122 -38.94 53.53 -28.23
N GLY A 123 -39.97 52.68 -28.21
CA GLY A 123 -39.94 51.35 -28.83
C GLY A 123 -39.31 50.26 -27.96
N GLY A 124 -39.23 50.46 -26.64
CA GLY A 124 -38.69 49.52 -25.66
C GLY A 124 -37.16 49.48 -25.60
N VAL A 125 -36.62 48.56 -24.79
CA VAL A 125 -35.18 48.28 -24.70
C VAL A 125 -34.65 47.88 -26.08
N CYS A 126 -35.44 47.16 -26.88
CA CYS A 126 -34.97 46.66 -28.17
C CYS A 126 -34.69 47.74 -29.21
N SER A 127 -35.49 48.80 -29.26
CA SER A 127 -35.25 49.90 -30.20
C SER A 127 -33.98 50.70 -29.89
N MET A 128 -33.49 50.65 -28.65
CA MET A 128 -32.24 51.34 -28.24
C MET A 128 -31.00 50.53 -28.57
N PHE A 129 -31.05 49.21 -28.39
CA PHE A 129 -29.92 48.31 -28.61
C PHE A 129 -29.89 47.67 -30.03
N GLY A 130 -30.96 47.83 -30.82
CA GLY A 130 -31.05 47.33 -32.18
C GLY A 130 -30.81 45.83 -32.27
N GLU A 131 -29.91 45.41 -33.15
CA GLU A 131 -29.56 44.00 -33.41
C GLU A 131 -29.00 43.25 -32.18
N GLN A 132 -28.48 43.96 -31.16
CA GLN A 132 -27.89 43.34 -29.96
C GLN A 132 -28.93 42.92 -28.91
N CYS A 133 -30.19 43.31 -29.09
CA CYS A 133 -31.27 43.13 -28.13
C CYS A 133 -31.78 41.67 -28.01
N CYS A 134 -31.67 40.87 -29.07
CA CYS A 134 -32.41 39.61 -29.24
C CYS A 134 -31.79 38.39 -28.54
N THR A 135 -31.05 38.57 -27.45
CA THR A 135 -30.46 37.44 -26.73
C THR A 135 -31.50 36.79 -25.82
N PHE A 136 -32.00 35.60 -26.22
CA PHE A 136 -32.87 34.77 -25.38
C PHE A 136 -32.06 34.18 -24.22
N ILE A 137 -32.58 34.30 -22.99
CA ILE A 137 -31.96 33.69 -21.80
C ILE A 137 -32.42 32.22 -21.73
N PRO A 138 -31.53 31.24 -21.99
CA PRO A 138 -31.94 29.84 -22.00
C PRO A 138 -32.22 29.34 -20.59
N ASN A 139 -33.34 28.63 -20.41
CA ASN A 139 -33.70 28.01 -19.13
C ASN A 139 -33.01 26.65 -18.96
N ASN A 140 -31.69 26.66 -18.89
CA ASN A 140 -30.87 25.45 -18.72
C ASN A 140 -30.96 24.83 -17.31
N THR A 141 -31.54 25.55 -16.35
CA THR A 141 -31.72 25.12 -14.96
C THR A 141 -33.08 24.44 -14.72
N ALA A 142 -33.94 24.32 -15.73
CA ALA A 142 -35.16 23.52 -15.64
C ALA A 142 -34.84 22.04 -15.27
N PRO A 143 -35.79 21.27 -14.74
CA PRO A 143 -35.57 19.84 -14.41
C PRO A 143 -35.07 19.01 -15.62
N ASP A 144 -35.51 19.34 -16.83
CA ASP A 144 -35.02 18.73 -18.09
C ASP A 144 -33.93 19.57 -18.79
N GLY A 145 -33.41 20.59 -18.10
CA GLY A 145 -32.39 21.49 -18.59
C GLY A 145 -31.01 20.83 -18.68
N SER A 146 -30.13 21.43 -19.49
CA SER A 146 -28.79 20.89 -19.73
C SER A 146 -27.94 20.81 -18.45
N VAL A 147 -28.09 21.76 -17.52
CA VAL A 147 -27.36 21.80 -16.25
C VAL A 147 -27.85 20.70 -15.31
N SER A 148 -29.17 20.53 -15.18
CA SER A 148 -29.78 19.48 -14.36
C SER A 148 -29.41 18.08 -14.86
N LYS A 149 -29.40 17.88 -16.18
CA LYS A 149 -28.97 16.62 -16.81
C LYS A 149 -27.49 16.33 -16.58
N ALA A 150 -26.63 17.35 -16.68
CA ALA A 150 -25.21 17.22 -16.37
C ALA A 150 -24.97 16.87 -14.90
N LEU A 151 -25.71 17.50 -13.98
CA LEU A 151 -25.66 17.21 -12.54
C LEU A 151 -26.14 15.77 -12.24
N ALA A 152 -27.20 15.31 -12.90
CA ALA A 152 -27.65 13.93 -12.80
C ALA A 152 -26.57 12.95 -13.30
N GLY A 153 -25.93 13.24 -14.45
CA GLY A 153 -24.81 12.45 -14.98
C GLY A 153 -23.60 12.40 -14.04
N LEU A 154 -23.28 13.51 -13.38
CA LEU A 154 -22.24 13.58 -12.35
C LEU A 154 -22.57 12.71 -11.13
N ARG A 155 -23.85 12.74 -10.68
CA ARG A 155 -24.31 11.88 -9.57
C ARG A 155 -24.21 10.41 -9.94
N THR A 156 -24.69 10.01 -11.11
CA THR A 156 -24.59 8.61 -11.56
C THR A 156 -23.15 8.15 -11.72
N LEU A 157 -22.26 9.01 -12.24
CA LEU A 157 -20.84 8.69 -12.36
C LEU A 157 -20.19 8.51 -10.97
N SER A 158 -20.52 9.39 -10.01
CA SER A 158 -19.99 9.30 -8.65
C SER A 158 -20.44 8.03 -7.93
N GLU A 159 -21.67 7.58 -8.18
CA GLU A 159 -22.26 6.37 -7.64
C GLU A 159 -21.61 5.13 -8.26
N GLN A 160 -21.48 5.07 -9.59
CA GLN A 160 -20.77 3.99 -10.29
C GLN A 160 -19.32 3.86 -9.81
N MET A 161 -18.60 4.98 -9.69
CA MET A 161 -17.23 4.95 -9.14
C MET A 161 -17.19 4.47 -7.68
N ALA A 162 -18.24 4.72 -6.90
CA ALA A 162 -18.33 4.22 -5.52
C ALA A 162 -18.65 2.72 -5.45
N GLU A 163 -19.49 2.22 -6.36
CA GLU A 163 -19.83 0.79 -6.49
C GLU A 163 -18.65 -0.04 -7.01
N ASP A 164 -17.91 0.48 -7.99
CA ASP A 164 -16.70 -0.15 -8.53
C ASP A 164 -15.51 -0.05 -7.57
N SER A 165 -15.62 0.79 -6.54
CA SER A 165 -14.62 0.92 -5.48
C SER A 165 -14.88 -0.06 -4.35
N GLY A 166 -13.78 -0.54 -3.77
CA GLY A 166 -13.82 -1.44 -2.64
C GLY A 166 -12.94 -2.63 -2.90
N VAL A 167 -11.80 -2.66 -2.21
CA VAL A 167 -10.99 -3.87 -2.13
C VAL A 167 -11.73 -4.88 -1.26
N SER A 168 -12.49 -5.76 -1.90
CA SER A 168 -12.97 -6.99 -1.28
C SER A 168 -11.82 -7.99 -1.23
N ASN A 169 -11.66 -8.67 -0.10
CA ASN A 169 -10.68 -9.74 0.01
C ASN A 169 -11.32 -11.01 -0.58
N PRO A 170 -10.98 -11.45 -1.81
CA PRO A 170 -11.68 -12.57 -2.45
C PRO A 170 -11.60 -13.85 -1.62
N LEU A 171 -10.46 -14.07 -0.96
CA LEU A 171 -10.25 -15.19 -0.03
C LEU A 171 -11.09 -15.04 1.25
N GLY A 172 -11.20 -13.80 1.77
CA GLY A 172 -11.96 -13.50 2.98
C GLY A 172 -13.47 -13.64 2.76
N ASP A 173 -13.96 -13.22 1.59
CA ASP A 173 -15.36 -13.31 1.20
C ASP A 173 -15.76 -14.73 0.83
N TRP A 174 -14.90 -15.48 0.13
CA TRP A 174 -15.07 -16.91 -0.07
C TRP A 174 -15.13 -17.66 1.27
N ALA A 175 -14.19 -17.37 2.18
CA ALA A 175 -14.17 -17.98 3.51
C ALA A 175 -15.40 -17.57 4.34
N ALA A 176 -15.87 -16.33 4.21
CA ALA A 176 -17.09 -15.87 4.86
C ALA A 176 -18.34 -16.54 4.27
N ARG A 177 -18.39 -16.79 2.96
CA ARG A 177 -19.50 -17.51 2.31
C ARG A 177 -19.57 -18.98 2.72
N LEU A 178 -18.42 -19.64 2.87
CA LEU A 178 -18.37 -21.06 3.22
C LEU A 178 -18.43 -21.33 4.74
N PHE A 179 -17.76 -20.51 5.55
CA PHE A 179 -17.64 -20.73 6.99
C PHE A 179 -18.53 -19.80 7.82
N GLY A 180 -19.17 -18.80 7.19
CA GLY A 180 -20.11 -17.91 7.83
C GLY A 180 -19.53 -17.27 9.10
N ARG A 181 -20.27 -17.42 10.21
CA ARG A 181 -19.90 -16.86 11.52
C ARG A 181 -18.68 -17.53 12.17
N TRP A 182 -18.24 -18.68 11.66
CA TRP A 182 -17.10 -19.43 12.19
C TRP A 182 -15.77 -19.08 11.52
N LYS A 183 -15.73 -18.11 10.60
CA LYS A 183 -14.52 -17.80 9.82
C LYS A 183 -13.27 -17.60 10.69
N HIS A 184 -13.42 -16.93 11.84
CA HIS A 184 -12.28 -16.61 12.69
C HIS A 184 -11.65 -17.87 13.31
N PHE A 185 -12.50 -18.79 13.77
CA PHE A 185 -12.07 -20.08 14.32
C PHE A 185 -11.44 -20.96 13.25
N VAL A 186 -12.03 -21.02 12.05
CA VAL A 186 -11.52 -21.85 10.94
C VAL A 186 -10.18 -21.33 10.43
N MET A 187 -10.04 -20.01 10.24
CA MET A 187 -8.76 -19.42 9.82
C MET A 187 -7.67 -19.64 10.87
N SER A 188 -7.98 -19.52 12.16
CA SER A 188 -7.05 -19.83 13.24
C SER A 188 -6.62 -21.30 13.22
N ALA A 189 -7.56 -22.23 13.00
CA ALA A 189 -7.30 -23.66 12.95
C ALA A 189 -6.45 -24.05 11.73
N LEU A 190 -6.70 -23.45 10.56
CA LEU A 190 -5.88 -23.68 9.36
C LEU A 190 -4.44 -23.22 9.55
N ILE A 191 -4.24 -22.06 10.18
CA ILE A 191 -2.89 -21.54 10.49
C ILE A 191 -2.19 -22.45 11.50
N SER A 192 -2.88 -22.94 12.53
CA SER A 192 -2.28 -23.88 13.50
C SER A 192 -1.90 -25.21 12.86
N ILE A 193 -2.73 -25.73 11.94
CA ILE A 193 -2.45 -26.98 11.23
C ILE A 193 -1.27 -26.78 10.27
N ALA A 194 -1.24 -25.67 9.51
CA ALA A 194 -0.16 -25.37 8.58
C ALA A 194 1.19 -25.20 9.30
N THR A 195 1.22 -24.51 10.43
CA THR A 195 2.42 -24.35 11.26
C THR A 195 2.89 -25.68 11.85
N PHE A 196 1.97 -26.53 12.30
CA PHE A 196 2.31 -27.87 12.79
C PHE A 196 2.93 -28.74 11.69
N PHE A 197 2.36 -28.76 10.48
CA PHE A 197 2.95 -29.48 9.36
C PHE A 197 4.30 -28.91 8.94
N ALA A 198 4.48 -27.59 8.93
CA ALA A 198 5.77 -26.98 8.65
C ALA A 198 6.84 -27.45 9.65
N ILE A 199 6.52 -27.46 10.95
CA ILE A 199 7.43 -27.95 12.00
C ILE A 199 7.76 -29.43 11.80
N LEU A 200 6.76 -30.27 11.48
CA LEU A 200 6.99 -31.70 11.22
C LEU A 200 7.89 -31.93 9.99
N ILE A 201 7.70 -31.15 8.93
CA ILE A 201 8.51 -31.24 7.71
C ILE A 201 9.95 -30.79 8.00
N THR A 202 10.14 -29.67 8.71
CA THR A 202 11.48 -29.18 9.10
C THR A 202 12.17 -30.13 10.07
N CYS A 203 11.46 -30.64 11.07
CA CYS A 203 12.00 -31.62 12.01
C CYS A 203 12.33 -32.94 11.29
N GLY A 204 11.46 -33.42 10.40
CA GLY A 204 11.71 -34.62 9.60
C GLY A 204 12.90 -34.48 8.66
N CYS A 205 13.03 -33.35 7.95
CA CYS A 205 14.11 -33.15 6.99
C CYS A 205 15.46 -32.87 7.66
N CYS A 206 15.49 -32.33 8.87
CA CYS A 206 16.73 -32.05 9.60
C CYS A 206 17.13 -33.16 10.56
N CYS A 207 16.20 -33.72 11.34
CA CYS A 207 16.53 -34.66 12.40
C CYS A 207 16.84 -36.07 11.88
N ILE A 208 16.18 -36.52 10.81
CA ILE A 208 16.41 -37.86 10.24
C ILE A 208 17.83 -38.01 9.68
N PRO A 209 18.37 -37.11 8.81
CA PRO A 209 19.75 -37.24 8.33
C PRO A 209 20.77 -37.00 9.45
N CYS A 210 20.54 -36.05 10.35
CA CYS A 210 21.45 -35.78 11.48
C CYS A 210 21.58 -36.99 12.42
N ALA A 211 20.46 -37.65 12.75
CA ALA A 211 20.49 -38.87 13.56
C ALA A 211 21.23 -40.01 12.84
N ARG A 212 21.01 -40.18 11.54
CA ARG A 212 21.73 -41.17 10.74
C ARG A 212 23.24 -40.91 10.74
N THR A 213 23.67 -39.66 10.55
CA THR A 213 25.09 -39.28 10.57
C THR A 213 25.74 -39.46 11.94
N LEU A 214 25.04 -39.18 13.04
CA LEU A 214 25.57 -39.38 14.39
C LEU A 214 25.68 -40.88 14.74
N CYS A 215 24.68 -41.69 14.39
CA CYS A 215 24.71 -43.13 14.63
C CYS A 215 25.86 -43.81 13.87
N THR A 216 26.13 -43.43 12.61
CA THR A 216 27.26 -44.01 11.86
C THR A 216 28.60 -43.62 12.46
N ARG A 217 28.76 -42.37 12.93
CA ARG A 217 30.00 -41.92 13.59
C ARG A 217 30.27 -42.65 14.90
N LEU A 218 29.24 -42.93 15.70
CA LEU A 218 29.39 -43.69 16.94
C LEU A 218 29.84 -45.14 16.67
N ILE A 219 29.23 -45.80 15.68
CA ILE A 219 29.60 -47.17 15.28
C ILE A 219 31.06 -47.22 14.78
N GLU A 220 31.49 -46.25 13.98
CA GLU A 220 32.89 -46.17 13.53
C GLU A 220 33.88 -45.95 14.69
N THR A 221 33.52 -45.12 15.67
CA THR A 221 34.40 -44.86 16.83
C THR A 221 34.52 -46.08 17.75
N THR A 222 33.47 -46.88 17.91
CA THR A 222 33.53 -48.11 18.72
C THR A 222 34.38 -49.17 18.03
N LEU A 223 34.18 -49.39 16.72
CA LEU A 223 34.98 -50.33 15.94
C LEU A 223 36.46 -49.93 15.90
N ARG A 224 36.77 -48.64 15.73
CA ARG A 224 38.16 -48.15 15.78
C ARG A 224 38.80 -48.34 17.14
N LYS A 225 38.07 -48.12 18.24
CA LYS A 225 38.58 -48.35 19.61
C LYS A 225 38.86 -49.83 19.85
N GLU A 226 38.01 -50.71 19.36
CA GLU A 226 38.19 -52.16 19.45
C GLU A 226 39.45 -52.61 18.69
N GLN A 227 39.61 -52.16 17.44
CA GLN A 227 40.81 -52.42 16.62
C GLN A 227 42.09 -51.82 17.24
N LEU A 228 42.01 -50.64 17.86
CA LEU A 228 43.15 -50.04 18.57
C LEU A 228 43.52 -50.84 19.82
N SER A 229 42.53 -51.36 20.56
CA SER A 229 42.78 -52.18 21.75
C SER A 229 43.43 -53.52 21.40
N GLU A 230 43.03 -54.12 20.28
CA GLU A 230 43.58 -55.38 19.77
C GLU A 230 45.02 -55.19 19.26
N THR A 231 45.30 -54.11 18.52
CA THR A 231 46.65 -53.79 18.02
C THR A 231 47.61 -53.38 19.13
N VAL A 232 47.15 -52.65 20.15
CA VAL A 232 47.98 -52.32 21.33
C VAL A 232 48.27 -53.56 22.18
N ALA A 233 47.32 -54.48 22.34
CA ALA A 233 47.55 -55.76 23.02
C ALA A 233 48.58 -56.64 22.28
N GLN A 234 48.52 -56.68 20.95
CA GLN A 234 49.50 -57.38 20.12
C GLN A 234 50.90 -56.74 20.18
N MET A 235 51.00 -55.41 20.16
CA MET A 235 52.29 -54.71 20.31
C MET A 235 52.90 -54.90 21.70
N ALA A 236 52.09 -54.91 22.76
CA ALA A 236 52.56 -55.14 24.13
C ALA A 236 53.15 -56.56 24.33
N LEU A 237 52.60 -57.57 23.65
CA LEU A 237 53.14 -58.94 23.69
C LEU A 237 54.50 -59.05 22.97
N LEU A 238 54.72 -58.32 21.88
CA LEU A 238 56.02 -58.31 21.18
C LEU A 238 57.12 -57.59 21.97
N GLN A 239 56.76 -56.59 22.78
CA GLN A 239 57.70 -55.92 23.68
C GLN A 239 58.11 -56.77 24.89
N TYR A 240 57.25 -57.69 25.34
CA TYR A 240 57.56 -58.62 26.42
C TYR A 240 58.56 -59.70 25.99
N GLU A 241 58.49 -60.19 24.76
CA GLU A 241 59.47 -61.13 24.19
C GLU A 241 60.84 -60.48 23.87
N GLY A 242 60.91 -59.15 23.73
CA GLY A 242 62.15 -58.42 23.44
C GLY A 242 62.94 -57.92 24.67
N GLY A 243 62.45 -58.19 25.89
CA GLY A 243 62.96 -57.58 27.13
C GLY A 243 63.99 -58.38 27.92
N ASP A 244 64.29 -59.62 27.55
CA ASP A 244 65.21 -60.49 28.30
C ASP A 244 66.52 -60.70 27.53
N ASN A 245 67.37 -59.68 27.49
CA ASN A 245 68.83 -59.77 27.33
C ASN A 245 69.46 -58.38 27.43
N LYS A 246 69.77 -57.93 28.65
CA LYS A 246 70.80 -56.90 28.86
C LYS A 246 71.57 -57.19 30.13
N SER A 247 72.69 -57.91 29.97
CA SER A 247 73.85 -57.84 30.86
C SER A 247 74.95 -57.05 30.13
N ASP A 248 75.25 -55.91 30.72
CA ASP A 248 76.55 -55.24 30.88
C ASP A 248 77.66 -55.53 29.86
N ASP A 249 78.05 -54.49 29.12
CA ASP A 249 79.45 -54.21 28.81
C ASP A 249 79.65 -52.71 28.59
N GLU A 250 80.78 -52.23 29.10
CA GLU A 250 81.21 -50.84 29.21
C GLU A 250 81.54 -50.18 27.87
N ASP A 251 81.45 -48.85 27.92
CA ASP A 251 82.43 -47.87 27.44
C ASP A 251 82.12 -46.94 26.25
N CYS A 252 82.50 -45.68 26.53
CA CYS A 252 82.85 -44.58 25.64
C CYS A 252 81.76 -43.80 24.87
N ALA A 253 81.40 -42.67 25.49
CA ALA A 253 81.74 -41.33 25.02
C ALA A 253 80.95 -40.67 23.86
N VAL A 254 80.34 -39.52 24.24
CA VAL A 254 80.54 -38.19 23.62
C VAL A 254 79.55 -37.71 22.53
N PHE A 255 78.84 -36.65 22.94
CA PHE A 255 78.46 -35.42 22.23
C PHE A 255 77.28 -35.36 21.23
N LYS A 256 76.44 -34.33 21.52
CA LYS A 256 75.82 -33.33 20.63
C LYS A 256 74.89 -33.86 19.52
N ASP A 257 73.84 -33.19 19.08
CA ASP A 257 73.38 -31.79 19.10
C ASP A 257 71.87 -31.87 18.75
N SER A 258 70.99 -31.04 19.35
CA SER A 258 70.33 -29.88 18.72
C SER A 258 69.32 -30.16 17.57
N GLY A 259 68.14 -29.54 17.68
CA GLY A 259 67.19 -29.26 16.58
C GLY A 259 65.87 -30.05 16.70
N LEU A 260 64.73 -29.51 17.14
CA LEU A 260 63.97 -28.33 16.67
C LEU A 260 63.65 -28.43 15.17
N VAL A 261 62.44 -28.91 14.85
CA VAL A 261 61.36 -28.21 14.12
C VAL A 261 60.04 -28.81 14.57
#